data_AF-A0A6A4D266-F1
#
_entry.id   AF-A0A6A4D266-F1
#
_cell.length_a   1.000
_cell.length_b   1.000
_cell.length_c   1.000
_cell.angle_alpha   90.00
_cell.angle_beta   90.00
_cell.angle_gamma   90.00
#
_symmetry.space_group_name_H-M   'P 1'
#
loop_
_entity.id
_entity.type
_entity.pdbx_description
1 polymer ?
#
loop_
_entity_poly.entity_id
_entity_poly.type
_entity_poly.pdbx_seq_one_letter_code
_entity_poly.pdbx_strand_id
1 'polypeptide(L)'
;MEQEKRDRVRRSDKSNFSRKNNLPMPPKNVEFSELMGAVEVLCTLTQQLYKPVVHEVLAAATQFLRELRVSEIPTSQVATAEIAAWIDDRLELFRVLIAGEDWTDVAKIKFHFCAAHESFVRVHQLILRRDLIASIREARAGSTRHDQRPRENPHSEKRVAIPADVRNALPKQANKELCLRFLSAQGCRGKNGNCVIKKLCHFKPAVLPDIVLDFITSNYGGLSENMQ
;
A
#
# COMPACT_ATOMS: atom_id res chain seq x y z
N MET A 1 43.46 4.15 -2.74
CA MET A 1 42.90 5.09 -1.74
C MET A 1 42.80 6.55 -2.22
N GLU A 2 43.90 7.28 -2.48
CA GLU A 2 43.87 8.67 -3.02
C GLU A 2 43.30 8.73 -4.46
N GLN A 3 43.75 7.81 -5.32
CA GLN A 3 43.29 7.74 -6.71
C GLN A 3 41.79 7.38 -6.80
N GLU A 4 41.31 6.42 -6.00
CA GLU A 4 39.88 6.09 -5.92
C GLU A 4 39.03 7.24 -5.39
N LYS A 5 39.56 8.05 -4.47
CA LYS A 5 38.89 9.29 -4.02
C LYS A 5 38.80 10.29 -5.17
N ARG A 6 39.88 10.50 -5.93
CA ARG A 6 39.89 11.39 -7.11
C ARG A 6 38.93 10.90 -8.20
N ASP A 7 38.84 9.58 -8.42
CA ASP A 7 37.94 8.98 -9.40
C ASP A 7 36.47 8.98 -8.94
N ARG A 8 36.19 9.00 -7.63
CA ARG A 8 34.85 9.31 -7.09
C ARG A 8 34.48 10.78 -7.27
N VAL A 9 35.42 11.69 -7.01
CA VAL A 9 35.19 13.14 -7.17
C VAL A 9 34.97 13.51 -8.63
N ARG A 10 35.72 12.92 -9.57
CA ARG A 10 35.51 13.11 -11.02
C ARG A 10 34.16 12.58 -11.52
N ARG A 11 33.67 11.47 -10.95
CA ARG A 11 32.29 10.99 -11.20
C ARG A 11 31.21 11.91 -10.61
N SER A 12 31.61 12.79 -9.70
CA SER A 12 30.76 13.75 -9.01
C SER A 12 31.16 15.19 -9.36
N ASP A 13 31.78 15.40 -10.53
CA ASP A 13 32.34 16.70 -10.92
C ASP A 13 31.20 17.72 -11.12
N LYS A 14 30.90 18.46 -10.05
CA LYS A 14 29.89 19.54 -10.00
C LYS A 14 30.43 20.87 -10.54
N SER A 15 31.58 20.87 -11.21
CA SER A 15 32.21 22.07 -11.77
C SER A 15 31.81 22.31 -13.22
N ASN A 16 31.28 21.28 -13.90
CA ASN A 16 30.92 21.32 -15.31
C ASN A 16 29.45 20.92 -15.47
N PHE A 17 28.59 21.94 -15.56
CA PHE A 17 27.15 21.83 -15.80
C PHE A 17 26.79 21.82 -17.30
N SER A 18 27.75 21.55 -18.20
CA SER A 18 27.40 21.44 -19.62
C SER A 18 26.46 20.27 -19.85
N ARG A 19 25.58 20.40 -20.85
CA ARG A 19 24.57 19.39 -21.23
C ARG A 19 25.14 18.00 -21.54
N LYS A 20 26.46 17.89 -21.72
CA LYS A 20 27.19 16.63 -21.97
C LYS A 20 27.44 15.81 -20.70
N ASN A 21 27.35 16.44 -19.53
CA ASN A 21 27.52 15.76 -18.25
C ASN A 21 26.17 15.34 -17.69
N ASN A 22 26.10 14.10 -17.23
CA ASN A 22 24.94 13.62 -16.48
C ASN A 22 25.02 14.21 -15.08
N LEU A 23 23.97 14.92 -14.66
CA LEU A 23 23.82 15.32 -13.28
C LEU A 23 23.71 14.06 -12.39
N PRO A 24 24.27 14.09 -11.17
CA PRO A 24 24.10 12.99 -10.24
C PRO A 24 22.62 12.76 -9.99
N MET A 25 22.18 11.50 -10.02
CA MET A 25 20.80 11.16 -9.70
C MET A 25 20.49 11.62 -8.26
N PRO A 26 19.34 12.28 -8.04
CA PRO A 26 18.93 12.64 -6.70
C PRO A 26 18.76 11.38 -5.83
N PRO A 27 18.97 11.48 -4.50
CA PRO A 27 18.68 10.39 -3.57
C PRO A 27 17.24 9.89 -3.72
N LYS A 28 17.02 8.58 -3.57
CA LYS A 28 15.68 8.00 -3.73
C LYS A 28 14.69 8.45 -2.64
N ASN A 29 15.19 8.76 -1.45
CA ASN A 29 14.41 9.12 -0.28
C ASN A 29 14.91 10.45 0.26
N VAL A 30 14.55 11.55 -0.40
CA VAL A 30 14.87 12.90 0.09
C VAL A 30 13.93 13.21 1.25
N GLU A 31 14.48 13.48 2.42
CA GLU A 31 13.69 13.93 3.57
C GLU A 31 13.26 15.40 3.37
N PHE A 32 12.13 15.79 3.97
CA PHE A 32 11.63 17.15 3.80
C PHE A 32 12.61 18.21 4.33
N SER A 33 13.35 17.89 5.41
CA SER A 33 14.42 18.75 5.94
C SER A 33 15.58 18.94 4.96
N GLU A 34 15.92 17.91 4.18
CA GLU A 34 16.97 17.99 3.16
C GLU A 34 16.54 18.89 2.01
N LEU A 35 15.27 18.79 1.57
CA LEU A 35 14.69 19.69 0.57
C LEU A 35 14.72 21.15 1.04
N MET A 36 14.27 21.42 2.26
CA MET A 36 14.33 22.75 2.86
C MET A 36 15.76 23.28 2.91
N GLY A 37 16.71 22.48 3.42
CA GLY A 37 18.11 22.87 3.50
C GLY A 37 18.73 23.17 2.14
N ALA A 38 18.38 22.41 1.10
CA ALA A 38 18.85 22.67 -0.26
C ALA A 38 18.37 24.03 -0.80
N VAL A 39 17.08 24.35 -0.62
CA VAL A 39 16.51 25.64 -1.05
C VAL A 39 17.08 26.80 -0.23
N GLU A 40 17.27 26.62 1.07
CA GLU A 40 17.89 27.64 1.94
C GLU A 40 19.32 27.96 1.51
N VAL A 41 20.14 26.94 1.23
CA VAL A 41 21.51 27.13 0.72
C VAL A 41 21.50 27.90 -0.61
N LEU A 42 20.61 27.55 -1.54
CA LEU A 42 20.45 28.29 -2.79
C LEU A 42 20.03 29.74 -2.56
N CYS A 43 19.11 29.99 -1.64
CA CYS A 43 18.67 31.33 -1.27
C CYS A 43 19.84 32.17 -0.73
N THR A 44 20.66 31.61 0.18
CA THR A 44 21.83 32.31 0.72
C THR A 44 22.86 32.63 -0.36
N LEU A 45 23.14 31.69 -1.27
CA LEU A 45 24.09 31.91 -2.38
C LEU A 45 23.59 33.00 -3.33
N THR A 46 22.30 32.99 -3.66
CA THR A 46 21.73 33.93 -4.62
C THR A 46 21.61 35.34 -4.08
N GLN A 47 21.44 35.50 -2.76
CA GLN A 47 21.48 36.81 -2.11
C GLN A 47 22.79 37.57 -2.35
N GLN A 48 23.92 36.84 -2.45
CA GLN A 48 25.26 37.44 -2.56
C GLN A 48 25.74 37.57 -4.01
N LEU A 49 25.31 36.66 -4.90
CA LEU A 49 25.94 36.47 -6.21
C LEU A 49 25.04 36.83 -7.41
N TYR A 50 23.75 37.09 -7.20
CA TYR A 50 22.77 37.23 -8.28
C TYR A 50 21.92 38.50 -8.15
N LYS A 51 21.16 38.81 -9.22
CA LYS A 51 20.18 39.91 -9.23
C LYS A 51 19.12 39.70 -8.12
N PRO A 52 18.57 40.78 -7.53
CA PRO A 52 17.57 40.70 -6.46
C PRO A 52 16.38 39.78 -6.78
N VAL A 53 15.92 39.79 -8.03
CA VAL A 53 14.80 38.95 -8.49
C VAL A 53 15.04 37.46 -8.30
N VAL A 54 16.28 36.97 -8.44
CA VAL A 54 16.62 35.56 -8.24
C VAL A 54 16.53 35.18 -6.76
N HIS A 55 17.07 36.05 -5.91
CA HIS A 55 16.99 35.89 -4.46
C HIS A 55 15.54 35.95 -3.97
N GLU A 56 14.73 36.89 -4.45
CA GLU A 56 13.32 37.03 -4.05
C GLU A 56 12.50 35.77 -4.34
N VAL A 57 12.74 35.11 -5.46
CA VAL A 57 12.06 33.85 -5.82
C VAL A 57 12.44 32.73 -4.87
N LEU A 58 13.72 32.56 -4.55
CA LEU A 58 14.18 31.53 -3.62
C LEU A 58 13.83 31.84 -2.16
N ALA A 59 13.75 33.12 -1.79
CA ALA A 59 13.26 33.54 -0.49
C ALA A 59 11.77 33.20 -0.33
N ALA A 60 10.95 33.43 -1.36
CA ALA A 60 9.56 33.02 -1.37
C ALA A 60 9.40 31.49 -1.29
N ALA A 61 10.20 30.73 -2.03
CA ALA A 61 10.22 29.26 -1.95
C ALA A 61 10.59 28.76 -0.55
N THR A 62 11.60 29.37 0.08
CA THR A 62 12.03 29.05 1.45
C THR A 62 10.92 29.34 2.45
N GLN A 63 10.28 30.50 2.36
CA GLN A 63 9.19 30.89 3.24
C GLN A 63 8.00 29.94 3.10
N PHE A 64 7.63 29.62 1.87
CA PHE A 64 6.58 28.66 1.57
C PHE A 64 6.85 27.26 2.17
N LEU A 65 8.07 26.74 2.03
CA LEU A 65 8.44 25.46 2.64
C LEU A 65 8.36 25.48 4.18
N ARG A 66 8.68 26.62 4.81
CA ARG A 66 8.50 26.79 6.26
C ARG A 66 7.03 26.78 6.66
N GLU A 67 6.17 27.41 5.89
CA GLU A 67 4.71 27.40 6.11
C GLU A 67 4.14 25.97 6.01
N LEU A 68 4.57 25.21 5.00
CA LEU A 68 4.21 23.79 4.90
C LEU A 68 4.67 23.01 6.12
N ARG A 69 5.92 23.21 6.57
CA ARG A 69 6.46 22.56 7.78
C ARG A 69 5.60 22.82 9.01
N VAL A 70 5.21 24.08 9.23
CA VAL A 70 4.36 24.48 10.37
C VAL A 70 2.96 23.88 10.25
N SER A 71 2.49 23.69 9.03
CA SER A 71 1.19 23.07 8.73
C SER A 71 1.23 21.54 8.73
N GLU A 72 2.33 20.92 9.15
CA GLU A 72 2.55 19.46 9.14
C GLU A 72 2.39 18.81 7.75
N ILE A 73 2.68 19.58 6.69
CA ILE A 73 2.77 19.10 5.31
C ILE A 73 4.25 19.14 4.92
N PRO A 74 4.81 18.08 4.31
CA PRO A 74 4.21 16.82 3.87
C PRO A 74 4.03 15.77 4.99
N THR A 75 3.00 14.95 4.83
CA THR A 75 2.63 13.82 5.71
C THR A 75 3.31 12.50 5.34
N SER A 76 3.94 12.42 4.16
CA SER A 76 4.50 11.18 3.61
C SER A 76 5.67 11.44 2.67
N GLN A 77 6.50 10.41 2.43
CA GLN A 77 7.61 10.48 1.46
C GLN A 77 7.13 10.80 0.03
N VAL A 78 5.94 10.31 -0.33
CA VAL A 78 5.31 10.62 -1.62
C VAL A 78 4.95 12.09 -1.70
N ALA A 79 4.40 12.66 -0.63
CA ALA A 79 4.10 14.08 -0.56
C ALA A 79 5.38 14.94 -0.67
N THR A 80 6.47 14.55 0.01
CA THR A 80 7.77 15.21 -0.13
C THR A 80 8.27 15.20 -1.58
N ALA A 81 8.17 14.06 -2.26
CA ALA A 81 8.59 13.94 -3.66
C ALA A 81 7.75 14.82 -4.61
N GLU A 82 6.44 14.89 -4.41
CA GLU A 82 5.55 15.75 -5.22
C GLU A 82 5.81 17.24 -4.98
N ILE A 83 6.09 17.65 -3.74
CA ILE A 83 6.49 19.03 -3.43
C ILE A 83 7.84 19.35 -4.08
N ALA A 84 8.82 18.45 -4.01
CA ALA A 84 10.12 18.64 -4.63
C ALA A 84 10.01 18.80 -6.16
N ALA A 85 9.23 17.93 -6.81
CA ALA A 85 8.97 18.01 -8.24
C ALA A 85 8.28 19.33 -8.63
N TRP A 86 7.31 19.77 -7.83
CA TRP A 86 6.63 21.04 -8.08
C TRP A 86 7.55 22.25 -7.94
N ILE A 87 8.45 22.25 -6.95
CA ILE A 87 9.47 23.30 -6.80
C ILE A 87 10.38 23.33 -8.03
N ASP A 88 10.83 22.16 -8.48
CA ASP A 88 11.65 22.03 -9.70
C ASP A 88 10.91 22.61 -10.93
N ASP A 89 9.62 22.28 -11.10
CA ASP A 89 8.78 22.84 -12.17
C ASP A 89 8.66 24.38 -12.09
N ARG A 90 8.64 24.97 -10.89
CA ARG A 90 8.60 26.44 -10.72
C ARG A 90 9.95 27.07 -11.05
N LEU A 91 11.06 26.45 -10.64
CA LEU A 91 12.40 26.91 -10.94
C LEU A 91 12.75 26.74 -12.43
N GLU A 92 12.26 25.69 -13.08
CA GLU A 92 12.41 25.49 -14.51
C GLU A 92 11.61 26.53 -15.31
N LEU A 93 10.38 26.84 -14.89
CA LEU A 93 9.62 27.95 -15.48
C LEU A 93 10.36 29.28 -15.34
N PHE A 94 10.90 29.57 -14.15
CA PHE A 94 11.73 30.75 -13.92
C PHE A 94 12.94 30.80 -14.86
N ARG A 95 13.63 29.67 -15.05
CA ARG A 95 14.76 29.55 -15.97
C ARG A 95 14.36 29.82 -17.43
N VAL A 96 13.21 29.30 -17.86
CA VAL A 96 12.67 29.52 -19.22
C VAL A 96 12.34 31.00 -19.45
N LEU A 97 11.69 31.66 -18.48
CA LEU A 97 11.34 33.08 -18.59
C LEU A 97 12.58 33.99 -18.62
N ILE A 98 13.62 33.67 -17.83
CA ILE A 98 14.91 34.37 -17.93
C ILE A 98 15.52 34.22 -19.32
N ALA A 99 15.51 33.00 -19.88
CA ALA A 99 16.06 32.76 -21.21
C ALA A 99 15.29 33.48 -22.33
N GLY A 100 14.00 33.73 -22.12
CA GLY A 100 13.15 34.53 -22.99
C GLY A 100 13.17 36.03 -22.71
N GLU A 101 13.97 36.49 -21.74
CA GLU A 101 14.05 37.90 -21.29
C GLU A 101 12.71 38.51 -20.81
N ASP A 102 11.74 37.67 -20.41
CA ASP A 102 10.44 38.13 -19.92
C ASP A 102 10.50 38.49 -18.42
N TRP A 103 11.16 39.60 -18.12
CA TRP A 103 11.38 40.05 -16.74
C TRP A 103 10.09 40.37 -15.98
N THR A 104 9.01 40.68 -16.70
CA THR A 104 7.69 40.96 -16.10
C THR A 104 7.11 39.69 -15.50
N ASP A 105 7.15 38.58 -16.23
CA ASP A 105 6.66 37.29 -15.75
C ASP A 105 7.64 36.61 -14.79
N VAL A 106 8.95 36.81 -14.96
CA VAL A 106 9.98 36.39 -13.98
C VAL A 106 9.65 36.93 -12.59
N ALA A 107 9.30 38.22 -12.48
CA ALA A 107 8.98 38.86 -11.21
C ALA A 107 7.71 38.31 -10.54
N LYS A 108 6.83 37.64 -11.30
CA LYS A 108 5.59 37.04 -10.77
C LYS A 108 5.79 35.66 -10.17
N ILE A 109 6.87 34.94 -10.54
CA ILE A 109 7.12 33.56 -10.08
C ILE A 109 7.12 33.44 -8.56
N LYS A 110 7.62 34.46 -7.84
CA LYS A 110 7.61 34.44 -6.36
C LYS A 110 6.21 34.26 -5.77
N PHE A 111 5.16 34.75 -6.44
CA PHE A 111 3.77 34.61 -5.99
C PHE A 111 3.20 33.20 -6.23
N HIS A 112 3.88 32.36 -7.02
CA HIS A 112 3.49 30.96 -7.19
C HIS A 112 3.78 30.14 -5.92
N PHE A 113 4.75 30.57 -5.09
CA PHE A 113 5.09 29.98 -3.80
C PHE A 113 4.09 30.38 -2.72
N CYS A 114 2.84 29.96 -2.91
CA CYS A 114 1.72 30.23 -2.02
C CYS A 114 0.81 29.00 -1.99
N ALA A 115 0.35 28.62 -0.80
CA ALA A 115 -0.54 27.47 -0.62
C ALA A 115 -1.88 27.62 -1.37
N ALA A 116 -2.33 28.86 -1.60
CA ALA A 116 -3.55 29.17 -2.35
C ALA A 116 -3.32 29.29 -3.87
N HIS A 117 -2.08 29.25 -4.34
CA HIS A 117 -1.80 29.37 -5.77
C HIS A 117 -2.30 28.12 -6.52
N GLU A 118 -2.97 28.33 -7.66
CA GLU A 118 -3.63 27.25 -8.41
C GLU A 118 -2.71 26.08 -8.75
N SER A 119 -1.44 26.35 -9.07
CA SER A 119 -0.47 25.30 -9.38
C SER A 119 -0.17 24.41 -8.18
N PHE A 120 -0.10 24.98 -6.98
CA PHE A 120 0.16 24.20 -5.77
C PHE A 120 -1.10 23.49 -5.30
N VAL A 121 -2.27 24.12 -5.40
CA VAL A 121 -3.56 23.49 -5.07
C VAL A 121 -3.73 22.17 -5.84
N ARG A 122 -3.36 22.13 -7.14
CA ARG A 122 -3.38 20.89 -7.93
C ARG A 122 -2.47 19.79 -7.36
N VAL A 123 -1.26 20.16 -6.93
CA VAL A 123 -0.30 19.23 -6.31
C VAL A 123 -0.81 18.75 -4.96
N HIS A 124 -1.33 19.66 -4.13
CA HIS A 124 -1.89 19.33 -2.84
C HIS A 124 -3.09 18.36 -2.96
N GLN A 125 -3.99 18.60 -3.93
CA GLN A 125 -5.09 17.67 -4.24
C GLN A 125 -4.58 16.29 -4.70
N LEU A 126 -3.51 16.24 -5.49
CA LEU A 126 -2.88 14.99 -5.91
C LEU A 126 -2.30 14.22 -4.72
N ILE A 127 -1.61 14.91 -3.81
CA ILE A 127 -1.07 14.35 -2.56
C ILE A 127 -2.22 13.75 -1.73
N LEU A 128 -3.26 14.53 -1.44
CA LEU A 128 -4.42 14.09 -0.66
C LEU A 128 -5.10 12.87 -1.29
N ARG A 129 -5.23 12.84 -2.63
CA ARG A 129 -5.82 11.71 -3.34
C ARG A 129 -4.98 10.43 -3.19
N ARG A 130 -3.65 10.55 -3.24
CA ARG A 130 -2.75 9.40 -3.08
C ARG A 130 -2.74 8.88 -1.65
N ASP A 131 -2.71 9.77 -0.67
CA ASP A 131 -2.79 9.43 0.75
C ASP A 131 -4.12 8.72 1.06
N LEU A 132 -5.25 9.23 0.54
CA LEU A 132 -6.55 8.57 0.68
C LEU A 132 -6.54 7.15 0.08
N ILE A 133 -5.97 6.97 -1.11
CA ILE A 133 -5.86 5.64 -1.74
C ILE A 133 -4.98 4.70 -0.91
N ALA A 134 -3.87 5.19 -0.36
CA ALA A 134 -2.98 4.42 0.50
C ALA A 134 -3.72 3.98 1.78
N SER A 135 -4.38 4.90 2.47
CA SER A 135 -5.19 4.61 3.66
C SER A 135 -6.30 3.60 3.40
N ILE A 136 -7.00 3.70 2.26
CA ILE A 136 -8.03 2.71 1.88
C ILE A 136 -7.41 1.32 1.65
N ARG A 137 -6.23 1.24 1.03
CA ARG A 137 -5.53 -0.03 0.81
C ARG A 137 -5.08 -0.65 2.13
N GLU A 138 -4.56 0.16 3.03
CA GLU A 138 -4.16 -0.28 4.38
C GLU A 138 -5.36 -0.76 5.20
N ALA A 139 -6.48 -0.03 5.17
CA ALA A 139 -7.72 -0.44 5.84
C ALA A 139 -8.24 -1.79 5.30
N ARG A 140 -8.17 -2.01 3.97
CA ARG A 140 -8.52 -3.31 3.35
C ARG A 140 -7.55 -4.43 3.74
N ALA A 141 -6.25 -4.15 3.81
CA ALA A 141 -5.25 -5.12 4.26
C ALA A 141 -5.40 -5.46 5.75
N GLY A 142 -5.74 -4.49 6.60
CA GLY A 142 -6.07 -4.70 8.00
C GLY A 142 -7.36 -5.50 8.19
N SER A 143 -8.38 -5.21 7.36
CA SER A 143 -9.64 -5.97 7.34
C SER A 143 -9.43 -7.43 6.94
N THR A 144 -8.51 -7.75 6.01
CA THR A 144 -8.20 -9.16 5.70
C THR A 144 -7.59 -9.96 6.87
N ARG A 145 -7.09 -9.30 7.93
CA ARG A 145 -6.58 -9.98 9.13
C ARG A 145 -7.63 -10.19 10.21
N HIS A 146 -8.65 -9.32 10.29
CA HIS A 146 -9.75 -9.47 11.25
C HIS A 146 -11.02 -10.10 10.66
N ASP A 147 -11.09 -10.23 9.33
CA ASP A 147 -12.22 -10.82 8.62
C ASP A 147 -11.85 -12.17 7.98
N GLN A 148 -11.08 -12.99 8.71
CA GLN A 148 -11.31 -14.44 8.66
C GLN A 148 -12.61 -14.79 9.38
N ARG A 149 -13.71 -14.08 9.08
CA ARG A 149 -15.00 -14.72 9.11
C ARG A 149 -14.96 -15.78 8.02
N PRO A 150 -15.35 -17.03 8.31
CA PRO A 150 -15.44 -18.03 7.27
C PRO A 150 -16.39 -17.45 6.21
N ARG A 151 -15.86 -17.28 5.01
CA ARG A 151 -16.60 -16.90 3.81
C ARG A 151 -17.89 -17.73 3.80
N GLU A 152 -19.01 -17.12 4.19
CA GLU A 152 -20.30 -17.79 4.16
C GLU A 152 -20.61 -18.04 2.69
N ASN A 153 -20.37 -19.28 2.27
CA ASN A 153 -20.97 -19.80 1.06
C ASN A 153 -22.47 -19.58 1.21
N PRO A 154 -23.17 -18.97 0.24
CA PRO A 154 -24.64 -18.84 0.23
C PRO A 154 -25.39 -20.18 0.17
N HIS A 155 -24.68 -21.30 0.33
CA HIS A 155 -25.15 -22.68 0.28
C HIS A 155 -24.66 -23.54 1.45
N SER A 156 -24.15 -22.95 2.54
CA SER A 156 -24.04 -23.71 3.79
C SER A 156 -25.40 -23.76 4.47
N GLU A 157 -26.20 -24.75 4.10
CA GLU A 157 -27.22 -25.31 5.00
C GLU A 157 -26.66 -25.35 6.42
N LYS A 158 -27.40 -24.78 7.37
CA LYS A 158 -27.06 -24.65 8.79
C LYS A 158 -26.33 -25.91 9.27
N ARG A 159 -25.01 -25.83 9.47
CA ARG A 159 -24.24 -26.97 9.96
C ARG A 159 -24.60 -27.18 11.42
N VAL A 160 -25.40 -28.21 11.70
CA VAL A 160 -25.68 -28.65 13.07
C VAL A 160 -24.36 -29.09 13.70
N ALA A 161 -24.03 -28.50 14.85
CA ALA A 161 -22.85 -28.90 15.62
C ALA A 161 -23.02 -30.35 16.09
N ILE A 162 -22.04 -31.20 15.83
CA ILE A 162 -22.05 -32.61 16.22
C ILE A 162 -21.67 -32.71 17.71
N PRO A 163 -22.56 -33.23 18.57
CA PRO A 163 -22.26 -33.49 19.99
C PRO A 163 -21.04 -34.41 20.20
N ALA A 164 -20.36 -34.26 21.33
CA ALA A 164 -19.08 -34.93 21.60
C ALA A 164 -19.24 -36.46 21.76
N ASP A 165 -20.31 -36.90 22.40
CA ASP A 165 -20.77 -38.28 22.50
C ASP A 165 -20.99 -38.93 21.13
N VAL A 166 -21.69 -38.25 20.21
CA VAL A 166 -21.87 -38.71 18.82
C VAL A 166 -20.51 -38.83 18.12
N ARG A 167 -19.62 -37.85 18.30
CA ARG A 167 -18.27 -37.89 17.68
C ARG A 167 -17.42 -39.04 18.22
N ASN A 168 -17.51 -39.32 19.51
CA ASN A 168 -16.76 -40.40 20.15
C ASN A 168 -17.28 -41.79 19.75
N ALA A 169 -18.56 -41.91 19.47
CA ALA A 169 -19.18 -43.15 19.00
C ALA A 169 -18.90 -43.46 17.51
N LEU A 170 -18.37 -42.51 16.74
CA LEU A 170 -18.13 -42.71 15.31
C LEU A 170 -17.01 -43.73 15.05
N PRO A 171 -17.25 -44.72 14.17
CA PRO A 171 -16.21 -45.61 13.68
C PRO A 171 -15.04 -44.82 13.05
N LYS A 172 -13.81 -45.26 13.31
CA LYS A 172 -12.58 -44.63 12.78
C LYS A 172 -11.83 -45.62 11.89
N GLN A 173 -11.32 -45.14 10.76
CA GLN A 173 -10.46 -45.91 9.86
C GLN A 173 -9.18 -45.12 9.60
N ALA A 174 -8.01 -45.73 9.84
CA ALA A 174 -6.70 -45.12 9.60
C ALA A 174 -6.58 -43.69 10.21
N ASN A 175 -7.00 -43.53 11.46
CA ASN A 175 -6.99 -42.27 12.21
C ASN A 175 -7.87 -41.14 11.64
N LYS A 176 -8.82 -41.47 10.75
CA LYS A 176 -9.85 -40.56 10.25
C LYS A 176 -11.22 -40.99 10.76
N GLU A 177 -12.06 -40.00 11.09
CA GLU A 177 -13.44 -40.22 11.52
C GLU A 177 -14.36 -40.47 10.31
N LEU A 178 -15.44 -41.22 10.51
CA LEU A 178 -16.43 -41.45 9.46
C LEU A 178 -17.23 -40.19 9.15
N CYS A 179 -17.40 -39.86 7.86
CA CYS A 179 -18.19 -38.71 7.44
C CYS A 179 -19.70 -38.97 7.56
N LEU A 180 -20.40 -38.24 8.43
CA LEU A 180 -21.86 -38.37 8.60
C LEU A 180 -22.65 -38.09 7.31
N ARG A 181 -22.23 -37.09 6.52
CA ARG A 181 -22.86 -36.79 5.22
C ARG A 181 -22.68 -37.90 4.19
N PHE A 182 -21.66 -38.73 4.32
CA PHE A 182 -21.50 -39.91 3.47
C PHE A 182 -22.50 -41.01 3.87
N LEU A 183 -22.81 -41.13 5.16
CA LEU A 183 -23.82 -42.07 5.64
C LEU A 183 -25.25 -41.61 5.33
N SER A 184 -25.48 -40.30 5.26
CA SER A 184 -26.82 -39.72 5.22
C SER A 184 -27.36 -39.44 3.81
N ALA A 185 -28.68 -39.27 3.72
CA ALA A 185 -29.38 -38.92 2.48
C ALA A 185 -28.91 -37.59 1.86
N GLN A 186 -28.39 -36.65 2.67
CA GLN A 186 -27.80 -35.39 2.17
C GLN A 186 -26.58 -35.59 1.26
N GLY A 187 -25.90 -36.74 1.36
CA GLY A 187 -24.74 -37.07 0.56
C GLY A 187 -23.51 -36.19 0.81
N CYS A 188 -22.35 -36.70 0.41
CA CYS A 188 -21.07 -36.00 0.50
C CYS A 188 -20.40 -35.95 -0.88
N ARG A 189 -19.79 -34.81 -1.22
CA ARG A 189 -19.12 -34.58 -2.51
C ARG A 189 -17.74 -35.25 -2.63
N GLY A 190 -17.28 -35.92 -1.57
CA GLY A 190 -15.98 -36.60 -1.57
C GLY A 190 -15.97 -37.81 -2.52
N LYS A 191 -14.79 -38.16 -3.03
CA LYS A 191 -14.59 -39.24 -4.02
C LYS A 191 -13.51 -40.21 -3.55
N ASN A 192 -13.53 -41.44 -4.06
CA ASN A 192 -12.49 -42.47 -3.82
C ASN A 192 -12.20 -42.71 -2.33
N GLY A 193 -13.25 -42.91 -1.52
CA GLY A 193 -13.10 -43.16 -0.07
C GLY A 193 -12.68 -41.93 0.76
N ASN A 194 -12.47 -40.77 0.15
CA ASN A 194 -12.00 -39.56 0.81
C ASN A 194 -13.11 -38.49 0.90
N CYS A 195 -13.21 -37.87 2.07
CA CYS A 195 -14.07 -36.71 2.28
C CYS A 195 -13.39 -35.42 1.80
N VAL A 196 -14.19 -34.39 1.52
CA VAL A 196 -13.70 -33.02 1.30
C VAL A 196 -12.96 -32.50 2.55
N ILE A 197 -13.35 -32.98 3.74
CA ILE A 197 -12.69 -32.68 5.01
C ILE A 197 -11.58 -33.71 5.26
N LYS A 198 -10.32 -33.29 5.29
CA LYS A 198 -9.13 -34.18 5.39
C LYS A 198 -9.13 -35.15 6.57
N LYS A 199 -9.78 -34.77 7.68
CA LYS A 199 -9.89 -35.58 8.91
C LYS A 199 -10.99 -36.64 8.83
N LEU A 200 -11.84 -36.59 7.80
CA LEU A 200 -12.94 -37.52 7.61
C LEU A 200 -12.67 -38.47 6.44
N CYS A 201 -13.29 -39.65 6.48
CA CYS A 201 -13.21 -40.66 5.43
C CYS A 201 -14.60 -41.24 5.12
N HIS A 202 -14.70 -41.90 3.96
CA HIS A 202 -15.92 -42.54 3.49
C HIS A 202 -15.68 -44.05 3.48
N PHE A 203 -16.42 -44.78 4.32
CA PHE A 203 -16.44 -46.24 4.34
C PHE A 203 -17.75 -46.72 4.95
N LYS A 204 -18.21 -47.92 4.58
CA LYS A 204 -19.41 -48.54 5.18
C LYS A 204 -19.01 -49.23 6.49
N PRO A 205 -19.47 -48.76 7.67
CA PRO A 205 -19.18 -49.44 8.91
C PRO A 205 -19.95 -50.76 8.98
N ALA A 206 -19.39 -51.76 9.66
CA ALA A 206 -20.08 -53.05 9.88
C ALA A 206 -21.24 -52.91 10.88
N VAL A 207 -21.11 -52.00 11.86
CA VAL A 207 -22.12 -51.68 12.86
C VAL A 207 -22.12 -50.17 13.07
N LEU A 208 -23.30 -49.55 13.04
CA LEU A 208 -23.49 -48.13 13.34
C LEU A 208 -24.22 -47.99 14.68
N PRO A 209 -23.64 -47.33 15.69
CA PRO A 209 -24.31 -47.15 16.98
C PRO A 209 -25.60 -46.32 16.87
N ASP A 210 -26.62 -46.66 17.66
CA ASP A 210 -27.95 -46.03 17.63
C ASP A 210 -27.88 -44.50 17.86
N ILE A 211 -27.01 -44.05 18.76
CA ILE A 211 -26.78 -42.62 19.01
C ILE A 211 -26.35 -41.85 17.74
N VAL A 212 -25.64 -42.49 16.82
CA VAL A 212 -25.24 -41.90 15.54
C VAL A 212 -26.38 -41.96 14.54
N LEU A 213 -27.14 -43.06 14.53
CA LEU A 213 -28.31 -43.24 13.67
C LEU A 213 -29.42 -42.21 13.98
N ASP A 214 -29.74 -42.01 15.26
CA ASP A 214 -30.73 -41.04 15.73
C ASP A 214 -30.33 -39.61 15.35
N PHE A 215 -29.04 -39.30 15.50
CA PHE A 215 -28.50 -38.00 15.14
C PHE A 215 -28.54 -37.74 13.63
N ILE A 216 -28.22 -38.74 12.80
CA ILE A 216 -28.32 -38.66 11.33
C ILE A 216 -29.78 -38.48 10.91
N THR A 217 -30.70 -39.22 11.53
CA THR A 217 -32.14 -39.14 11.22
C THR A 217 -32.68 -37.76 11.53
N SER A 218 -32.32 -37.22 12.69
CA SER A 218 -32.82 -35.91 13.16
C SER A 218 -32.23 -34.71 12.41
N ASN A 219 -30.97 -34.80 11.94
CA ASN A 219 -30.24 -33.62 11.45
C ASN A 219 -29.74 -33.72 10.01
N TYR A 220 -29.69 -34.93 9.45
CA TYR A 220 -29.07 -35.21 8.14
C TYR A 220 -30.00 -35.94 7.16
N GLY A 221 -31.29 -36.05 7.49
CA GLY A 221 -32.32 -36.61 6.60
C GLY A 221 -32.35 -38.14 6.56
N GLY A 222 -31.80 -38.82 7.57
CA GLY A 222 -31.74 -40.29 7.61
C GLY A 222 -30.56 -40.87 6.83
N LEU A 223 -30.43 -42.20 6.85
CA LEU A 223 -29.40 -42.92 6.11
C LEU A 223 -29.66 -42.86 4.59
N SER A 224 -28.59 -42.78 3.81
CA SER A 224 -28.66 -42.91 2.36
C SER A 224 -29.09 -44.32 1.95
N GLU A 225 -29.65 -44.46 0.75
CA GLU A 225 -30.13 -45.75 0.21
C GLU A 225 -29.04 -46.84 0.19
N ASN A 226 -27.77 -46.47 0.00
CA ASN A 226 -26.64 -47.41 0.00
C ASN A 226 -26.23 -47.90 1.40
N MET A 227 -26.80 -47.27 2.45
CA MET A 227 -26.50 -47.50 3.86
C MET A 227 -27.69 -48.06 4.65
N GLN A 228 -28.86 -48.16 4.02
CA GLN A 228 -29.95 -49.04 4.46
C GLN A 228 -29.56 -50.50 4.27
#